data_AF-A0A851MLD4-F1
#
_entry.id   AF-A0A851MLD4-F1
#
_cell.length_a   1.000
_cell.length_b   1.000
_cell.length_c   1.000
_cell.angle_alpha   90.00
_cell.angle_beta   90.00
_cell.angle_gamma   90.00
#
_symmetry.space_group_name_H-M   'P 1'
#
loop_
_entity.id
_entity.type
_entity.pdbx_description
1 polymer ?
#
loop_
_entity_poly.entity_id
_entity_poly.type
_entity_poly.pdbx_seq_one_letter_code
_entity_poly.pdbx_strand_id
1 'polypeptide(L)'
;FPFRLFPLREHGMNWRARPLTSQEIQAFRRSKEVMERFVRAYELMLRFYGIILVNKETGELKRAENWAERFDNLNRFSHNNLRITRILKCLGEMGYEHYQVHLVKFFLTETLVEETLPNVKRSALDYFVFTIRSKRKRRELVHYAWQHFKPRDSFVWGPRDKLLKYK
;
A
#
# COMPACT_ATOMS: atom_id res chain seq x y z
N PHE A 1 -10.30 13.77 -2.42
CA PHE A 1 -9.22 13.92 -1.41
C PHE A 1 -7.85 13.40 -1.88
N PRO A 2 -7.60 12.12 -2.21
CA PRO A 2 -6.24 11.64 -2.53
C PRO A 2 -5.73 12.02 -3.93
N PHE A 3 -6.60 12.35 -4.89
CA PHE A 3 -6.18 12.81 -6.22
C PHE A 3 -5.31 14.06 -6.20
N ARG A 4 -5.49 14.95 -5.21
CA ARG A 4 -4.68 16.17 -5.01
C ARG A 4 -3.40 15.91 -4.21
N LEU A 5 -3.41 14.95 -3.28
CA LEU A 5 -2.30 14.73 -2.33
C LEU A 5 -1.28 13.68 -2.81
N PHE A 6 -1.69 12.77 -3.69
CA PHE A 6 -0.86 11.67 -4.20
C PHE A 6 -0.89 11.68 -5.73
N PRO A 7 -0.19 12.59 -6.40
CA PRO A 7 -0.15 12.67 -7.86
C PRO A 7 0.53 11.44 -8.51
N LEU A 8 -0.07 10.89 -9.57
CA LEU A 8 0.50 9.79 -10.35
C LEU A 8 1.12 10.30 -11.65
N ARG A 9 2.00 9.48 -12.23
CA ARG A 9 2.52 9.65 -13.60
C ARG A 9 1.56 9.13 -14.68
N GLU A 10 0.50 8.44 -14.26
CA GLU A 10 -0.55 7.90 -15.13
C GLU A 10 -1.79 8.79 -15.05
N HIS A 11 -2.53 8.90 -16.16
CA HIS A 11 -3.84 9.55 -16.15
C HIS A 11 -4.79 8.76 -15.22
N GLY A 12 -5.30 9.40 -14.17
CA GLY A 12 -6.36 8.82 -13.33
C GLY A 12 -7.75 9.14 -13.89
N MET A 13 -8.81 8.80 -13.15
CA MET A 13 -10.20 9.18 -13.48
C MET A 13 -10.44 10.70 -13.61
N ASN A 14 -9.49 11.54 -13.18
CA ASN A 14 -9.55 12.99 -13.34
C ASN A 14 -8.63 13.42 -14.49
N TRP A 15 -9.21 13.62 -15.68
CA TRP A 15 -8.53 14.09 -16.89
C TRP A 15 -7.83 15.45 -16.73
N ARG A 16 -8.19 16.25 -15.71
CA ARG A 16 -7.57 17.56 -15.44
C ARG A 16 -6.30 17.47 -14.58
N ALA A 17 -5.99 16.32 -13.99
CA ALA A 17 -4.77 16.16 -13.20
C ALA A 17 -3.59 15.90 -14.14
N ARG A 18 -2.67 16.88 -14.29
CA ARG A 18 -1.46 16.71 -15.09
C ARG A 18 -0.59 15.59 -14.48
N PRO A 19 -0.13 14.61 -15.27
CA PRO A 19 0.79 13.59 -14.79
C PRO A 19 2.13 14.21 -14.36
N LEU A 20 2.69 13.72 -13.25
CA LEU A 20 4.03 14.16 -12.83
C LEU A 20 5.11 13.65 -13.79
N THR A 21 5.99 14.56 -14.20
CA THR A 21 7.20 14.25 -14.95
C THR A 21 8.29 13.67 -14.04
N SER A 22 9.26 12.95 -14.62
CA SER A 22 10.41 12.45 -13.88
C SER A 22 11.20 13.58 -13.20
N GLN A 23 11.24 14.76 -13.82
CA GLN A 23 11.98 15.93 -13.33
C GLN A 23 11.32 16.53 -12.10
N GLU A 24 9.99 16.65 -12.09
CA GLU A 24 9.23 17.14 -10.92
C GLU A 24 9.38 16.20 -9.73
N ILE A 25 9.35 14.88 -9.94
CA ILE A 25 9.58 13.90 -8.87
C ILE A 25 10.99 14.06 -8.28
N GLN A 26 12.01 14.24 -9.12
CA GLN A 26 13.36 14.49 -8.63
C GLN A 26 13.47 15.81 -7.85
N ALA A 27 12.81 16.87 -8.32
CA ALA A 27 12.76 18.15 -7.60
C ALA A 27 12.06 18.01 -6.24
N PHE A 28 10.95 17.28 -6.17
CA PHE A 28 10.25 17.02 -4.91
C PHE A 28 11.09 16.21 -3.93
N ARG A 29 11.78 15.17 -4.41
CA ARG A 29 12.67 14.36 -3.56
C ARG A 29 13.84 15.17 -2.99
N ARG A 30 14.25 16.26 -3.64
CA ARG A 30 15.30 17.17 -3.14
C ARG A 30 14.77 18.21 -2.15
N SER A 31 13.46 18.42 -2.08
CA SER A 31 12.86 19.40 -1.17
C SER A 31 12.38 18.71 0.12
N LYS A 32 13.10 18.96 1.22
CA LYS A 32 12.76 18.43 2.54
C LYS A 32 11.33 18.83 2.96
N GLU A 33 10.94 20.08 2.73
CA GLU A 33 9.61 20.59 3.07
C GLU A 33 8.48 19.85 2.32
N VAL A 34 8.67 19.58 1.03
CA VAL A 34 7.69 18.83 0.22
C VAL A 34 7.58 17.39 0.71
N MET A 35 8.70 16.76 1.03
CA MET A 35 8.72 15.38 1.55
C MET A 35 8.07 15.28 2.93
N GLU A 36 8.28 16.26 3.81
CA GLU A 36 7.59 16.33 5.10
C GLU A 36 6.08 16.51 4.93
N ARG A 37 5.64 17.39 4.00
CA ARG A 37 4.21 17.55 3.66
C ARG A 37 3.62 16.25 3.12
N PHE A 38 4.36 15.53 2.29
CA PHE A 38 3.96 14.24 1.74
C PHE A 38 3.77 13.19 2.85
N VAL A 39 4.71 13.09 3.80
CA VAL A 39 4.58 12.18 4.96
C VAL A 39 3.36 12.57 5.81
N ARG A 40 3.13 13.86 6.08
CA ARG A 40 1.92 14.31 6.80
C ARG A 40 0.63 13.92 6.09
N ALA A 41 0.59 14.05 4.76
CA ALA A 41 -0.56 13.60 3.96
C ALA A 41 -0.76 12.09 4.04
N TYR A 42 0.34 11.31 4.09
CA TYR A 42 0.30 9.86 4.28
C TYR A 42 -0.27 9.49 5.66
N GLU A 43 0.20 10.12 6.73
CA GLU A 43 -0.33 9.91 8.10
C GLU A 43 -1.84 10.22 8.18
N LEU A 44 -2.28 11.31 7.55
CA LEU A 44 -3.70 11.66 7.51
C LEU A 44 -4.53 10.58 6.80
N MET A 45 -4.05 10.07 5.67
CA MET A 45 -4.74 9.00 4.95
C MET A 45 -4.74 7.68 5.73
N LEU A 46 -3.65 7.33 6.41
CA LEU A 46 -3.61 6.16 7.29
C LEU A 46 -4.68 6.26 8.37
N ARG A 47 -4.76 7.41 9.07
CA ARG A 47 -5.77 7.64 10.12
C ARG A 47 -7.20 7.53 9.59
N PHE A 48 -7.43 8.01 8.37
CA PHE A 48 -8.72 7.85 7.68
C PHE A 48 -9.09 6.37 7.48
N TYR A 49 -8.11 5.49 7.26
CA TYR A 49 -8.31 4.04 7.14
C TYR A 49 -8.26 3.29 8.48
N GLY A 50 -8.13 3.97 9.62
CA GLY A 50 -8.00 3.31 10.93
C GLY A 50 -6.61 2.75 11.20
N ILE A 51 -5.58 3.31 10.58
CA ILE A 51 -4.18 2.91 10.70
C ILE A 51 -3.37 4.09 11.23
N ILE A 52 -2.32 3.83 12.00
CA ILE A 52 -1.38 4.87 12.45
C ILE A 52 0.06 4.46 12.19
N LEU A 53 0.86 5.46 11.79
CA LEU A 53 2.30 5.36 11.62
C LEU A 53 2.96 5.53 12.99
N VAL A 54 3.58 4.47 13.52
CA VAL A 54 4.22 4.51 14.85
C VAL A 54 5.68 4.93 14.79
N ASN A 55 6.34 4.66 13.67
CA ASN A 55 7.73 5.03 13.47
C ASN A 55 7.92 5.56 12.04
N LYS A 56 8.32 6.84 11.96
CA LYS A 56 8.54 7.55 10.69
C LYS A 56 9.82 7.10 9.98
N GLU A 57 10.80 6.58 10.70
CA GLU A 57 12.05 6.13 10.11
C GLU A 57 11.89 4.75 9.47
N THR A 58 11.17 3.84 10.13
CA THR A 58 10.97 2.47 9.64
C THR A 58 9.74 2.34 8.74
N GLY A 59 8.71 3.16 8.94
CA GLY A 59 7.42 3.01 8.27
C GLY A 59 6.45 2.07 9.01
N GLU A 60 6.75 1.68 10.24
CA GLU A 60 5.95 0.73 11.01
C GLU A 60 4.54 1.25 11.30
N LEU A 61 3.55 0.37 11.19
CA LEU A 61 2.13 0.69 11.29
C LEU A 61 1.45 -0.17 12.36
N LYS A 62 0.41 0.38 13.00
CA LYS A 62 -0.54 -0.37 13.83
C LYS A 62 -1.97 0.06 13.57
N ARG A 63 -2.93 -0.74 14.04
CA ARG A 63 -4.35 -0.35 14.11
C ARG A 63 -4.50 0.88 15.01
N ALA A 64 -5.30 1.86 14.58
CA ALA A 64 -5.71 2.99 15.40
C ALA A 64 -6.72 2.55 16.47
N GLU A 65 -6.98 3.34 17.52
CA GLU A 65 -7.98 2.99 18.53
C GLU A 65 -9.39 2.77 17.95
N ASN A 66 -9.78 3.60 16.97
CA ASN A 66 -11.06 3.51 16.28
C ASN A 66 -11.01 2.63 15.01
N TRP A 67 -10.08 1.68 14.92
CA TRP A 67 -9.87 0.88 13.70
C TRP A 67 -11.13 0.14 13.25
N ALA A 68 -11.94 -0.38 14.17
CA ALA A 68 -13.09 -1.23 13.84
C ALA A 68 -14.11 -0.49 12.96
N GLU A 69 -14.52 0.71 13.36
CA GLU A 69 -15.42 1.57 12.57
C GLU A 69 -14.80 1.95 11.21
N ARG A 70 -13.49 2.23 11.19
CA ARG A 70 -12.79 2.60 9.95
C ARG A 70 -12.63 1.43 9.00
N PHE A 71 -12.44 0.22 9.51
CA PHE A 71 -12.34 -1.00 8.70
C PHE A 71 -13.70 -1.39 8.12
N ASP A 72 -14.80 -1.20 8.86
CA ASP A 72 -16.16 -1.38 8.28
C ASP A 72 -16.36 -0.45 7.08
N ASN A 73 -16.01 0.83 7.24
CA ASN A 73 -16.04 1.80 6.14
C ASN A 73 -15.12 1.38 4.97
N LEU A 74 -13.93 0.86 5.27
CA LEU A 74 -12.99 0.41 4.25
C LEU A 74 -13.54 -0.79 3.46
N ASN A 75 -14.16 -1.75 4.14
CA ASN A 75 -14.82 -2.90 3.52
C ASN A 75 -16.04 -2.50 2.69
N ARG A 76 -16.81 -1.51 3.14
CA ARG A 76 -18.04 -1.05 2.47
C ARG A 76 -17.75 -0.36 1.13
N PHE A 77 -16.65 0.39 1.04
CA PHE A 77 -16.37 1.28 -0.07
C PHE A 77 -15.13 0.88 -0.88
N SER A 78 -15.34 0.05 -1.90
CA SER A 78 -14.29 -0.52 -2.76
C SER A 78 -13.40 0.53 -3.46
N HIS A 79 -13.89 1.76 -3.67
CA HIS A 79 -13.10 2.84 -4.26
C HIS A 79 -11.88 3.24 -3.39
N ASN A 80 -11.90 2.90 -2.09
CA ASN A 80 -10.74 3.07 -1.22
C ASN A 80 -9.54 2.23 -1.69
N ASN A 81 -9.78 1.07 -2.31
CA ASN A 81 -8.71 0.26 -2.88
C ASN A 81 -7.95 1.02 -3.98
N LEU A 82 -8.65 1.77 -4.82
CA LEU A 82 -8.02 2.63 -5.84
C LEU A 82 -7.20 3.76 -5.21
N ARG A 83 -7.69 4.33 -4.09
CA ARG A 83 -6.99 5.36 -3.34
C ARG A 83 -5.71 4.82 -2.68
N ILE A 84 -5.77 3.62 -2.09
CA ILE A 84 -4.63 2.94 -1.49
C ILE A 84 -3.58 2.59 -2.57
N THR A 85 -3.99 2.04 -3.72
CA THR A 85 -3.08 1.79 -4.85
C THR A 85 -2.36 3.06 -5.28
N ARG A 86 -3.08 4.19 -5.33
CA ARG A 86 -2.50 5.49 -5.68
C ARG A 86 -1.45 5.95 -4.66
N ILE A 87 -1.74 5.81 -3.37
CA ILE A 87 -0.78 6.10 -2.28
C ILE A 87 0.46 5.21 -2.43
N LEU A 88 0.28 3.90 -2.61
CA LEU A 88 1.37 2.94 -2.77
C LEU A 88 2.28 3.30 -3.96
N LYS A 89 1.71 3.58 -5.14
CA LYS A 89 2.50 4.01 -6.30
C LYS A 89 3.32 5.28 -6.00
N CYS A 90 2.70 6.27 -5.36
CA CYS A 90 3.39 7.52 -4.99
C CYS A 90 4.51 7.31 -3.98
N LEU A 91 4.31 6.48 -2.95
CA LEU A 91 5.36 6.12 -1.99
C LEU A 91 6.60 5.57 -2.71
N GLY A 92 6.39 4.68 -3.69
CA GLY A 92 7.47 4.15 -4.52
C GLY A 92 8.19 5.22 -5.33
N GLU A 93 7.47 6.10 -6.03
CA GLU A 93 8.07 7.18 -6.82
C GLU A 93 8.87 8.18 -5.97
N MET A 94 8.41 8.47 -4.75
CA MET A 94 9.07 9.40 -3.82
C MET A 94 10.24 8.76 -3.05
N GLY A 95 10.50 7.47 -3.21
CA GLY A 95 11.60 6.76 -2.55
C GLY A 95 11.27 6.20 -1.16
N TYR A 96 10.00 6.19 -0.76
CA TYR A 96 9.51 5.55 0.47
C TYR A 96 9.14 4.08 0.24
N GLU A 97 10.03 3.31 -0.38
CA GLU A 97 9.79 1.88 -0.67
C GLU A 97 9.55 1.06 0.61
N HIS A 98 10.22 1.41 1.71
CA HIS A 98 10.02 0.79 3.02
C HIS A 98 8.59 0.99 3.54
N TYR A 99 7.99 2.18 3.36
CA TYR A 99 6.59 2.41 3.71
C TYR A 99 5.64 1.57 2.86
N GLN A 100 5.94 1.37 1.56
CA GLN A 100 5.14 0.47 0.72
C GLN A 100 5.11 -0.94 1.34
N VAL A 101 6.27 -1.46 1.74
CA VAL A 101 6.39 -2.81 2.31
C VAL A 101 5.56 -2.94 3.58
N HIS A 102 5.66 -1.98 4.50
CA HIS A 102 4.89 -1.99 5.74
C HIS A 102 3.39 -1.90 5.49
N LEU A 103 2.93 -1.02 4.60
CA LEU A 103 1.51 -0.86 4.28
C LEU A 103 0.92 -2.11 3.61
N VAL A 104 1.64 -2.69 2.65
CA VAL A 104 1.17 -3.91 1.99
C VAL A 104 1.17 -5.08 2.97
N LYS A 105 2.21 -5.25 3.79
CA LYS A 105 2.24 -6.30 4.81
C LYS A 105 1.10 -6.16 5.82
N PHE A 106 0.80 -4.93 6.23
CA PHE A 106 -0.36 -4.63 7.09
C PHE A 106 -1.65 -5.14 6.45
N PHE A 107 -1.96 -4.75 5.21
CA PHE A 107 -3.16 -5.24 4.53
C PHE A 107 -3.17 -6.75 4.31
N LEU A 108 -2.03 -7.38 4.00
CA LEU A 108 -1.97 -8.85 3.91
C LEU A 108 -2.30 -9.51 5.26
N THR A 109 -1.81 -8.96 6.37
CA THR A 109 -2.11 -9.47 7.72
C THR A 109 -3.60 -9.35 8.02
N GLU A 110 -4.17 -8.15 7.81
CA GLU A 110 -5.59 -7.88 8.06
C GLU A 110 -6.55 -8.70 7.17
N THR A 111 -6.09 -9.09 5.98
CA THR A 111 -6.94 -9.79 5.00
C THR A 111 -6.78 -11.32 5.02
N LEU A 112 -5.62 -11.83 5.44
CA LEU A 112 -5.29 -13.27 5.39
C LEU A 112 -5.12 -13.93 6.75
N VAL A 113 -4.80 -13.16 7.79
CA VAL A 113 -4.55 -13.69 9.14
C VAL A 113 -5.70 -13.32 10.06
N GLU A 114 -6.02 -12.02 10.11
CA GLU A 114 -7.01 -11.47 11.01
C GLU A 114 -8.43 -11.49 10.41
N GLU A 115 -8.50 -11.60 9.09
CA GLU A 115 -9.76 -11.67 8.31
C GLU A 115 -10.73 -10.50 8.56
N THR A 116 -10.22 -9.34 9.02
CA THR A 116 -11.02 -8.14 9.31
C THR A 116 -11.34 -7.32 8.05
N LEU A 117 -10.60 -7.52 6.96
CA LEU A 117 -10.74 -6.78 5.70
C LEU A 117 -11.05 -7.67 4.48
N PRO A 118 -12.09 -8.53 4.50
CA PRO A 118 -12.34 -9.49 3.42
C PRO A 118 -12.51 -8.82 2.04
N ASN A 119 -13.11 -7.63 1.97
CA ASN A 119 -13.35 -6.92 0.71
C ASN A 119 -12.09 -6.24 0.14
N VAL A 120 -11.01 -6.17 0.92
CA VAL A 120 -9.70 -5.66 0.49
C VAL A 120 -8.79 -6.80 0.01
N LYS A 121 -9.05 -8.05 0.42
CA LYS A 121 -8.21 -9.23 0.13
C LYS A 121 -7.81 -9.34 -1.34
N ARG A 122 -8.77 -9.22 -2.25
CA ARG A 122 -8.52 -9.27 -3.69
C ARG A 122 -7.57 -8.15 -4.13
N SER A 123 -7.81 -6.92 -3.70
CA SER A 123 -6.95 -5.79 -4.04
C SER A 123 -5.54 -5.90 -3.44
N ALA A 124 -5.43 -6.45 -2.23
CA ALA A 124 -4.14 -6.70 -1.59
C ALA A 124 -3.27 -7.66 -2.42
N LEU A 125 -3.85 -8.77 -2.89
CA LEU A 125 -3.15 -9.80 -3.65
C LEU A 125 -2.93 -9.41 -5.12
N ASP A 126 -3.97 -8.94 -5.81
CA ASP A 126 -3.93 -8.66 -7.26
C ASP A 126 -3.16 -7.37 -7.59
N TYR A 127 -3.14 -6.39 -6.69
CA TYR A 127 -2.61 -5.06 -6.98
C TYR A 127 -1.56 -4.58 -5.98
N PHE A 128 -1.87 -4.55 -4.68
CA PHE A 128 -1.02 -3.86 -3.70
C PHE A 128 0.38 -4.46 -3.64
N VAL A 129 0.50 -5.79 -3.59
CA VAL A 129 1.80 -6.50 -3.62
C VAL A 129 2.63 -6.12 -4.84
N PHE A 130 2.02 -5.94 -6.01
CA PHE A 130 2.75 -5.63 -7.24
C PHE A 130 3.16 -4.16 -7.37
N THR A 131 2.71 -3.29 -6.46
CA THR A 131 3.19 -1.90 -6.38
C THR A 131 4.59 -1.78 -5.76
N ILE A 132 5.05 -2.80 -5.01
CA ILE A 132 6.36 -2.79 -4.34
C ILE A 132 7.48 -2.72 -5.39
N ARG A 133 8.29 -1.65 -5.37
CA ARG A 133 9.36 -1.46 -6.37
C ARG A 133 10.48 -2.48 -6.23
N SER A 134 10.97 -2.71 -5.02
CA SER A 134 11.99 -3.73 -4.75
C SER A 134 11.50 -5.14 -5.06
N LYS A 135 12.05 -5.77 -6.10
CA LYS A 135 11.73 -7.16 -6.49
C LYS A 135 11.96 -8.15 -5.34
N ARG A 136 13.00 -7.92 -4.52
CA ARG A 136 13.30 -8.77 -3.36
C ARG A 136 12.20 -8.68 -2.32
N LYS A 137 11.82 -7.47 -1.91
CA LYS A 137 10.74 -7.24 -0.94
C LYS A 137 9.39 -7.68 -1.46
N ARG A 138 9.13 -7.54 -2.76
CA ARG A 138 7.92 -8.08 -3.39
C ARG A 138 7.83 -9.60 -3.23
N ARG A 139 8.91 -10.34 -3.49
CA ARG A 139 8.95 -11.80 -3.29
C ARG A 139 8.73 -12.19 -1.82
N GLU A 140 9.32 -11.45 -0.88
CA GLU A 140 9.07 -11.64 0.56
C GLU A 140 7.57 -11.55 0.89
N LEU A 141 6.87 -10.54 0.35
CA LEU A 141 5.44 -10.36 0.59
C LEU A 141 4.56 -11.38 -0.13
N VAL A 142 4.92 -11.79 -1.35
CA VAL A 142 4.21 -12.89 -2.05
C VAL A 142 4.35 -14.19 -1.27
N HIS A 143 5.55 -14.48 -0.74
CA HIS A 143 5.76 -15.65 0.09
C HIS A 143 4.96 -15.57 1.40
N TYR A 144 4.99 -14.42 2.08
CA TYR A 144 4.14 -14.18 3.26
C TYR A 144 2.66 -14.42 2.95
N ALA A 145 2.15 -13.86 1.85
CA ALA A 145 0.78 -14.08 1.42
C ALA A 145 0.48 -15.57 1.19
N TRP A 146 1.36 -16.30 0.49
CA TRP A 146 1.22 -17.75 0.29
C TRP A 146 1.22 -18.55 1.60
N GLN A 147 2.00 -18.12 2.59
CA GLN A 147 2.05 -18.79 3.89
C GLN A 147 0.70 -18.71 4.62
N HIS A 148 0.01 -17.58 4.51
CA HIS A 148 -1.23 -17.30 5.23
C HIS A 148 -2.51 -17.50 4.40
N PHE A 149 -2.42 -17.63 3.08
CA PHE A 149 -3.59 -17.86 2.22
C PHE A 149 -4.17 -19.28 2.41
N LYS A 150 -5.50 -19.34 2.56
CA LYS A 150 -6.27 -20.59 2.71
C LYS A 150 -7.38 -20.68 1.65
N PRO A 151 -7.55 -21.83 0.97
CA PRO A 151 -6.64 -22.97 0.93
C PRO A 151 -5.36 -22.65 0.14
N ARG A 152 -4.22 -23.16 0.59
CA ARG A 152 -2.89 -22.81 0.03
C ARG A 152 -2.73 -23.22 -1.44
N ASP A 153 -3.43 -24.25 -1.87
CA ASP A 153 -3.33 -24.81 -3.23
C ASP A 153 -3.98 -23.92 -4.30
N SER A 154 -4.86 -23.01 -3.88
CA SER A 154 -5.50 -22.03 -4.76
C SER A 154 -4.71 -20.73 -4.88
N PHE A 155 -3.49 -20.66 -4.34
CA PHE A 155 -2.66 -19.46 -4.42
C PHE A 155 -2.00 -19.33 -5.81
N VAL A 156 -2.38 -18.30 -6.57
CA VAL A 156 -1.95 -18.12 -7.98
C VAL A 156 -0.92 -17.00 -8.19
N TRP A 157 -0.57 -16.24 -7.16
CA TRP A 157 0.28 -15.04 -7.27
C TRP A 157 1.79 -15.32 -7.26
N GLY A 158 2.19 -16.59 -7.32
CA GLY A 158 3.59 -17.00 -7.44
C GLY A 158 3.74 -18.46 -7.88
N PRO A 159 4.81 -18.81 -8.62
CA PRO A 159 5.08 -20.20 -8.99
C PRO A 159 5.30 -21.09 -7.76
N ARG A 160 4.58 -22.21 -7.69
CA ARG A 160 4.54 -23.09 -6.50
C ARG A 160 5.92 -23.63 -6.13
N ASP A 161 6.73 -23.98 -7.12
CA ASP A 161 8.12 -24.44 -6.95
C ASP A 161 9.03 -23.39 -6.31
N LYS A 162 8.87 -22.12 -6.69
CA LYS A 162 9.64 -21.00 -6.13
C LYS A 162 9.21 -20.66 -4.70
N LEU A 163 7.92 -20.79 -4.41
CA LEU A 163 7.37 -20.55 -3.08
C LEU A 163 7.85 -21.62 -2.08
N LEU A 164 7.86 -22.90 -2.47
CA LEU A 164 8.36 -23.99 -1.63
C LEU A 164 9.87 -23.90 -1.34
N LYS A 165 10.65 -23.34 -2.26
CA LYS A 165 12.11 -23.21 -2.13
C LYS A 165 12.56 -21.86 -1.55
N TYR A 166 11.62 -20.99 -1.19
CA TYR A 166 11.94 -19.68 -0.65
C TYR A 166 12.61 -19.84 0.73
N LYS A 167 13.83 -19.33 0.86
CA LYS A 167 14.62 -19.30 2.10
C LYS A 167 14.82 -17.87 2.55
#